data_AF-C0D893-F1
#
_entry.id   AF-C0D893-F1
#
_cell.length_a   1.000
_cell.length_b   1.000
_cell.length_c   1.000
_cell.angle_alpha   90.00
_cell.angle_beta   90.00
_cell.angle_gamma   90.00
#
_symmetry.space_group_name_H-M   'P 1'
#
loop_
_entity.id
_entity.type
_entity.pdbx_description
1 polymer ?
#
loop_
_entity_poly.entity_id
_entity_poly.type
_entity_poly.pdbx_seq_one_letter_code
_entity_poly.pdbx_strand_id
1 'polypeptide(L)'
;QGLRRWMFENVYKNDIPKAEEGKAQQMIASLYDYYLKHVERLPQEYLFLMEERGEKKSRVVCDYIAGMSDIYAIDLFEDLFVPQRWNVL
;
A
#
# COMPACT_ATOMS: atom_id res chain seq x y z
N GLN A 1 0.02 -25.70 -22.95
CA GLN A 1 0.34 -24.60 -22.02
C GLN A 1 1.01 -23.42 -22.75
N GLY A 2 0.36 -22.82 -23.76
CA GLY A 2 1.00 -21.80 -24.62
C GLY A 2 0.80 -20.35 -24.16
N LEU A 3 -0.39 -20.02 -23.63
CA LEU A 3 -0.76 -18.64 -23.32
C LEU A 3 -0.01 -18.05 -22.12
N ARG A 4 0.15 -18.81 -21.02
CA ARG A 4 0.88 -18.34 -19.83
C ARG A 4 2.33 -17.98 -20.14
N ARG A 5 3.01 -18.81 -20.94
CA ARG A 5 4.40 -18.58 -21.35
C ARG A 5 4.51 -17.38 -22.27
N TRP A 6 3.62 -17.28 -23.27
CA TRP A 6 3.58 -16.16 -24.19
C TRP A 6 3.32 -14.82 -23.48
N MET A 7 2.39 -14.77 -22.52
CA MET A 7 2.11 -13.59 -21.70
C MET A 7 3.34 -13.17 -20.87
N PHE A 8 4.05 -14.14 -20.27
CA PHE A 8 5.29 -13.87 -19.53
C PHE A 8 6.41 -13.33 -20.41
N GLU A 9 6.55 -13.83 -21.63
CA GLU A 9 7.60 -13.44 -22.55
C GLU A 9 7.33 -12.08 -23.21
N ASN A 10 6.06 -11.73 -23.48
CA ASN A 10 5.71 -10.59 -24.33
C ASN A 10 5.00 -9.44 -23.60
N VAL A 11 4.41 -9.67 -22.43
CA VAL A 11 3.63 -8.65 -21.69
C VAL A 11 4.31 -8.27 -20.39
N TYR A 12 4.65 -9.26 -19.55
CA TYR A 12 5.18 -9.01 -18.19
C TYR A 12 6.69 -8.68 -18.14
N LYS A 13 7.44 -8.90 -19.22
CA LYS A 13 8.91 -8.74 -19.26
C LYS A 13 9.44 -7.39 -19.78
N ASN A 14 8.57 -6.42 -20.07
CA ASN A 14 9.04 -5.09 -20.45
C ASN A 14 9.69 -4.38 -19.26
N ASP A 15 10.74 -3.59 -19.51
CA ASP A 15 11.54 -2.95 -18.45
C ASP A 15 10.84 -1.76 -17.76
N ILE A 16 9.82 -1.18 -18.38
CA ILE A 16 8.98 -0.12 -17.79
C ILE A 16 8.16 -0.65 -16.59
N PRO A 17 7.46 -1.80 -16.69
CA PRO A 17 6.82 -2.47 -15.55
C PRO A 17 7.68 -2.63 -14.30
N LYS A 18 8.98 -2.92 -14.44
CA LYS A 18 9.87 -3.18 -13.29
C LYS A 18 10.15 -1.93 -12.44
N ALA A 19 10.25 -0.76 -13.08
CA ALA A 19 10.51 0.48 -12.35
C ALA A 19 9.29 0.89 -11.50
N GLU A 20 8.08 0.74 -12.06
CA GLU A 20 6.84 0.98 -11.33
C GLU A 20 6.58 -0.08 -10.25
N GLU A 21 6.96 -1.34 -10.50
CA GLU A 21 6.89 -2.41 -9.48
C GLU A 21 7.75 -2.07 -8.25
N GLY A 22 8.96 -1.56 -8.45
CA GLY A 22 9.82 -1.12 -7.36
C GLY A 22 9.23 0.03 -6.54
N LYS A 23 8.61 1.01 -7.21
CA LYS A 23 7.92 2.12 -6.52
C LYS A 23 6.72 1.63 -5.72
N ALA A 24 5.91 0.74 -6.28
CA ALA A 24 4.76 0.16 -5.59
C ALA A 24 5.19 -0.61 -4.33
N GLN A 25 6.26 -1.41 -4.40
CA GLN A 25 6.81 -2.10 -3.24
C GLN A 25 7.26 -1.12 -2.14
N GLN A 26 7.96 -0.05 -2.52
CA GLN A 26 8.40 0.97 -1.57
C GLN A 26 7.22 1.73 -0.95
N MET A 27 6.21 2.06 -1.75
CA MET A 27 4.97 2.71 -1.30
C MET A 27 4.27 1.86 -0.23
N ILE A 28 4.03 0.58 -0.52
CA ILE A 28 3.38 -0.35 0.43
C ILE A 28 4.21 -0.53 1.70
N ALA A 29 5.53 -0.69 1.58
CA ALA A 29 6.41 -0.79 2.75
C ALA A 29 6.36 0.47 3.64
N SER A 30 6.31 1.66 3.03
CA SER A 30 6.23 2.92 3.76
C SER A 30 4.90 3.08 4.49
N LEU A 31 3.79 2.74 3.83
CA LEU A 31 2.45 2.73 4.45
C LEU A 31 2.39 1.75 5.62
N TYR A 32 2.94 0.55 5.45
CA TYR A 32 2.98 -0.47 6.49
C TYR A 32 3.74 0.00 7.73
N ASP A 33 4.96 0.52 7.53
CA ASP A 33 5.79 1.04 8.63
C ASP A 33 5.14 2.23 9.35
N TYR A 34 4.46 3.09 8.61
CA TYR A 34 3.74 4.22 9.18
C TYR A 34 2.59 3.76 10.06
N TYR A 35 1.72 2.88 9.58
CA TYR A 35 0.57 2.41 10.36
C TYR A 35 0.96 1.50 11.53
N LEU A 36 2.08 0.79 11.45
CA LEU A 36 2.62 0.08 12.62
C LEU A 36 3.00 1.03 13.76
N LYS A 37 3.49 2.23 13.44
CA LYS A 37 3.85 3.28 14.41
C LYS A 37 2.63 4.11 14.84
N HIS A 38 1.63 4.21 13.98
CA HIS A 38 0.46 5.06 14.12
C HIS A 38 -0.85 4.27 13.98
N VAL A 39 -0.99 3.19 14.75
CA VAL A 39 -2.18 2.33 14.68
C VAL A 39 -3.46 3.09 14.99
N GLU A 40 -3.39 4.15 15.81
CA GLU A 40 -4.50 5.05 16.16
C GLU A 40 -5.09 5.80 14.95
N ARG A 41 -4.37 5.84 13.82
CA ARG A 41 -4.86 6.45 12.57
C ARG A 41 -5.59 5.46 11.66
N LEU A 42 -5.66 4.18 12.04
CA LEU A 42 -6.49 3.21 11.34
C LEU A 42 -7.98 3.51 11.56
N PRO A 43 -8.85 3.11 10.63
CA PRO A 43 -10.29 3.16 10.84
C PRO A 43 -10.71 2.39 12.10
N GLN A 44 -11.80 2.83 12.74
CA GLN A 44 -12.24 2.33 14.04
C GLN A 44 -12.53 0.81 14.02
N GLU A 45 -13.03 0.29 12.91
CA GLU A 45 -13.29 -1.14 12.74
C GLU A 45 -12.02 -1.99 12.83
N TYR A 46 -10.86 -1.47 12.41
CA TYR A 46 -9.57 -2.15 12.52
C TYR A 46 -8.99 -2.05 13.93
N LEU A 47 -9.18 -0.90 14.60
CA LEU A 47 -8.83 -0.74 16.02
C LEU A 47 -9.59 -1.74 16.89
N PHE A 48 -10.87 -1.94 16.63
CA PHE A 48 -11.70 -2.93 17.32
C PHE A 48 -11.15 -4.36 17.18
N LEU A 49 -10.57 -4.73 16.03
CA LEU A 49 -9.94 -6.05 15.86
C LEU A 49 -8.77 -6.25 16.83
N MET A 50 -8.02 -5.20 17.12
CA MET A 50 -6.91 -5.26 18.07
C MET A 50 -7.40 -5.28 19.52
N GLU A 51 -8.33 -4.39 19.86
CA GLU A 51 -8.79 -4.17 21.23
C GLU A 51 -9.69 -5.30 21.73
N GLU A 52 -10.68 -5.68 20.93
CA GLU A 52 -11.76 -6.57 21.35
C GLU A 52 -11.55 -8.01 20.89
N ARG A 53 -10.82 -8.21 19.78
CA ARG A 53 -10.49 -9.56 19.28
C ARG A 53 -9.05 -9.99 19.56
N GLY A 54 -8.21 -9.10 20.09
CA GLY A 54 -6.82 -9.41 20.42
C GLY A 54 -5.93 -9.69 19.21
N GLU A 55 -6.31 -9.21 18.02
CA GLU A 55 -5.52 -9.42 16.80
C GLU A 55 -4.18 -8.69 16.87
N LYS A 56 -3.15 -9.28 16.27
CA LYS A 56 -1.81 -8.66 16.24
C LYS A 56 -1.84 -7.40 15.39
N LYS A 57 -1.23 -6.31 15.88
CA LYS A 57 -1.07 -5.04 15.16
C LYS A 57 -0.59 -5.23 13.72
N SER A 58 0.45 -6.05 13.53
CA SER A 58 1.03 -6.35 12.22
C SER A 58 0.06 -7.01 11.25
N ARG A 59 -0.88 -7.81 11.76
CA ARG A 59 -1.91 -8.47 10.94
C ARG A 59 -2.98 -7.48 10.53
N VAL A 60 -3.48 -6.69 11.48
CA VAL A 60 -4.52 -5.68 11.24
C VAL A 60 -4.05 -4.63 10.24
N VAL A 61 -2.81 -4.14 10.36
CA VAL A 61 -2.22 -3.20 9.39
C VAL A 61 -2.06 -3.84 8.01
N CYS A 62 -1.63 -5.10 7.94
CA CYS A 62 -1.52 -5.84 6.68
C CYS A 62 -2.88 -5.97 5.99
N ASP A 63 -3.92 -6.35 6.74
CA ASP A 63 -5.27 -6.56 6.21
C ASP A 63 -5.91 -5.23 5.77
N TYR A 64 -5.62 -4.12 6.45
CA TYR A 64 -6.04 -2.78 6.02
C TYR A 64 -5.40 -2.38 4.69
N ILE A 65 -4.08 -2.54 4.56
CA ILE A 65 -3.36 -2.18 3.33
C ILE A 65 -3.77 -3.09 2.16
N ALA A 66 -3.93 -4.39 2.40
CA ALA A 66 -4.40 -5.33 1.38
C ALA A 66 -5.84 -5.05 0.92
N GLY A 67 -6.63 -4.34 1.72
CA GLY A 67 -7.99 -3.91 1.39
C GLY A 67 -8.07 -2.63 0.55
N MET A 68 -6.95 -1.94 0.31
CA MET A 68 -6.90 -0.70 -0.45
C MET A 68 -7.01 -0.96 -1.96
N SER A 69 -7.63 -0.02 -2.69
CA SER A 69 -7.43 0.07 -4.13
C SER A 69 -6.12 0.78 -4.46
N ASP A 70 -5.53 0.51 -5.64
CA ASP A 70 -4.28 1.14 -6.06
C ASP A 70 -4.34 2.68 -5.98
N ILE A 71 -5.44 3.28 -6.45
CA ILE A 71 -5.65 4.73 -6.43
C ILE A 71 -5.65 5.26 -4.99
N TYR A 72 -6.38 4.59 -4.10
CA TYR A 72 -6.44 5.00 -2.70
C TYR A 72 -5.08 4.91 -2.00
N ALA A 73 -4.31 3.85 -2.27
CA ALA A 73 -2.98 3.69 -1.71
C ALA A 73 -2.00 4.77 -2.19
N ILE A 74 -2.12 5.18 -3.46
CA ILE A 74 -1.32 6.26 -4.04
C ILE A 74 -1.68 7.60 -3.39
N ASP A 75 -2.96 7.96 -3.36
CA ASP A 75 -3.43 9.23 -2.78
C ASP A 75 -2.99 9.35 -1.30
N LEU A 76 -3.17 8.26 -0.54
CA LEU A 76 -2.77 8.20 0.86
C LEU A 76 -1.25 8.33 1.04
N PHE A 77 -0.46 7.71 0.16
CA PHE A 77 1.00 7.86 0.20
C PHE A 77 1.43 9.30 -0.11
N GLU A 78 0.80 9.94 -1.09
CA GLU A 78 1.06 11.35 -1.41
C GLU A 78 0.75 12.25 -0.22
N ASP A 79 -0.43 12.10 0.39
CA ASP A 79 -0.85 12.89 1.54
C ASP A 79 0.07 12.74 2.77
N LEU A 80 0.60 11.52 3.00
CA LEU A 80 1.40 11.22 4.17
C LEU A 80 2.88 11.57 4.02
N PHE A 81 3.44 11.42 2.82
CA PHE A 81 4.88 11.47 2.61
C PHE A 81 5.35 12.58 1.66
N VAL A 82 4.45 13.19 0.89
CA VAL A 82 4.79 14.26 -0.06
C VAL A 82 4.35 15.62 0.49
N PRO A 83 5.29 16.51 0.86
CA PRO A 83 4.94 17.84 1.35
C PRO A 83 4.21 18.65 0.28
N GLN A 84 3.03 19.15 0.60
CA GLN A 84 2.29 20.05 -0.28
C GLN A 84 3.00 21.40 -0.33
N ARG A 85 3.30 21.89 -1.54
CA ARG A 85 3.82 23.24 -1.71
C ARG A 85 2.68 24.23 -1.43
N TRP A 86 2.94 25.22 -0.59
CA TRP A 86 2.00 26.33 -0.41
C TRP A 86 1.95 27.13 -1.71
N ASN A 87 0.86 26.98 -2.48
CA ASN A 87 0.56 27.93 -3.54
C ASN A 87 0.03 29.20 -2.87
N VAL A 88 0.95 30.09 -2.49
CA VAL A 88 0.61 31.46 -2.13
C VAL A 88 0.23 32.14 -3.45
N LEU A 89 -1.08 32.36 -3.65
CA LEU A 89 -1.59 33.27 -4.68
C LEU A 89 -1.49 34.70 -4.18
#